data_AF-A0A2Z2KPY2-F1
#
_entry.id   AF-A0A2Z2KPY2-F1
#
_cell.length_a   1.000
_cell.length_b   1.000
_cell.length_c   1.000
_cell.angle_alpha   90.00
_cell.angle_beta   90.00
_cell.angle_gamma   90.00
#
_symmetry.space_group_name_H-M   'P 1'
#
loop_
_entity.id
_entity.type
_entity.pdbx_description
1 polymer ?
#
loop_
_entity_poly.entity_id
_entity_poly.type
_entity_poly.pdbx_seq_one_letter_code
_entity_poly.pdbx_strand_id
1 'polypeptide(L)'
;MANTPIPSKVIEYSSTGTSGVREYKLTPEELEEVRQKYPATKRDKTFKAPIQIKTQTKEEKEMAKFKMTAEEYFAQRAAGKTIAQIAKEQGVSEATIYNHMDKWAKEGKGVESPKETQLLREKAVLPPQPPVPLPEMYKKAQQEIEQLKAALTATQPVSHDMLKEYKATGERLAVENAELKDEVEHWKDQATEAVALAGKAAEESMTKVELSEARADGAVAAREAAELELDQTSTARDEYKRLYEEQFAFAQAYYNQIEALKAANGRFDELLRERDDSLAELKAWSVLKEPQPASEVHLLDRSIAELSRARWILDRLSASGE
;
A
#
# COMPACT_ATOMS: atom_id res chain seq x y z
N MET A 1 32.06 14.37 -2.22
CA MET A 1 30.79 14.90 -1.66
C MET A 1 29.69 13.97 -2.10
N ALA A 2 29.14 13.16 -1.19
CA ALA A 2 28.12 12.18 -1.50
C ALA A 2 26.74 12.85 -1.47
N ASN A 3 26.07 12.88 -2.62
CA ASN A 3 24.69 13.36 -2.75
C ASN A 3 23.74 12.32 -2.13
N THR A 4 23.11 12.66 -1.01
CA THR A 4 21.95 11.92 -0.50
C THR A 4 20.77 12.10 -1.46
N PRO A 5 20.15 11.02 -1.97
CA PRO A 5 19.01 11.12 -2.87
C PRO A 5 17.81 11.74 -2.15
N ILE A 6 17.19 12.75 -2.76
CA ILE A 6 15.93 13.31 -2.28
C ILE A 6 14.81 12.33 -2.69
N PRO A 7 14.04 11.77 -1.75
CA PRO A 7 12.96 10.84 -2.09
C PRO A 7 11.88 11.56 -2.92
N SER A 8 11.35 10.86 -3.93
CA SER A 8 10.37 11.41 -4.86
C SER A 8 9.00 11.54 -4.18
N LYS A 9 8.32 12.67 -4.41
CA LYS A 9 6.96 12.95 -3.88
C LYS A 9 5.94 11.86 -4.24
N VAL A 10 6.17 11.08 -5.30
CA VAL A 10 5.28 10.00 -5.74
C VAL A 10 5.16 8.89 -4.68
N ILE A 11 6.23 8.62 -3.93
CA ILE A 11 6.24 7.61 -2.86
C ILE A 11 5.43 8.08 -1.64
N GLU A 12 5.38 9.39 -1.38
CA GLU A 12 4.58 9.95 -0.28
C GLU A 12 3.08 9.87 -0.58
N TYR A 13 2.68 10.07 -1.84
CA TYR A 13 1.26 10.07 -2.24
C TYR A 13 0.68 8.69 -2.54
N SER A 14 1.48 7.67 -2.81
CA SER A 14 0.99 6.30 -3.06
C SER A 14 0.70 5.49 -1.78
N SER A 15 0.90 6.07 -0.59
CA SER A 15 0.66 5.44 0.70
C SER A 15 -0.78 5.61 1.22
N THR A 16 -1.75 5.88 0.33
CA THR A 16 -3.18 5.88 0.64
C THR A 16 -3.72 4.46 0.79
N GLY A 17 -3.33 3.84 1.89
CA GLY A 17 -3.88 2.58 2.36
C GLY A 17 -3.33 2.37 3.76
N THR A 18 -4.20 2.12 4.73
CA THR A 18 -3.81 1.65 6.05
C THR A 18 -3.20 0.26 5.90
N SER A 19 -1.98 0.20 5.39
CA SER A 19 -1.10 -0.95 5.56
C SER A 19 -1.00 -1.16 7.06
N GLY A 20 -1.28 -2.39 7.50
CA GLY A 20 -1.26 -2.73 8.92
C GLY A 20 0.06 -2.25 9.51
N VAL A 21 -0.02 -1.39 10.53
CA VAL A 21 1.15 -0.83 11.20
C VAL A 21 1.99 -2.00 11.69
N ARG A 22 3.10 -2.27 11.00
CA ARG A 22 4.08 -3.25 11.47
C ARG A 22 4.82 -2.60 12.62
N GLU A 23 4.43 -2.98 13.84
CA GLU A 23 5.14 -2.58 15.05
C GLU A 23 6.47 -3.34 15.12
N TYR A 24 7.56 -2.68 14.79
CA TYR A 24 8.91 -3.20 15.03
C TYR A 24 9.38 -2.69 16.40
N LYS A 25 9.60 -3.60 17.34
CA LYS A 25 10.30 -3.29 18.58
C LYS A 25 11.80 -3.32 18.29
N LEU A 26 12.40 -2.15 18.14
CA LEU A 26 13.85 -2.00 18.02
C LEU A 26 14.53 -2.54 19.28
N THR A 27 15.59 -3.31 19.08
CA THR A 27 16.44 -3.76 20.18
C THR A 27 17.24 -2.58 20.75
N PRO A 28 17.71 -2.65 22.01
CA PRO A 28 18.47 -1.56 22.63
C PRO A 28 19.70 -1.13 21.82
N GLU A 29 20.34 -2.07 21.12
CA GLU A 29 21.55 -1.82 20.30
C GLU A 29 21.21 -1.05 19.01
N GLU A 30 20.16 -1.46 18.30
CA GLU A 30 19.68 -0.76 17.10
C GLU A 30 19.20 0.66 17.44
N LEU A 31 18.63 0.84 18.63
CA LEU A 31 18.16 2.13 19.12
C LEU A 31 19.33 3.10 19.36
N GLU A 32 20.47 2.60 19.84
CA GLU A 32 21.69 3.38 20.04
C GLU A 32 22.34 3.74 18.69
N GLU A 33 22.33 2.84 17.72
CA GLU A 33 22.81 3.11 16.35
C GLU A 33 21.98 4.21 15.66
N VAL A 34 20.65 4.17 15.82
CA VAL A 34 19.75 5.21 15.31
C VAL A 34 20.00 6.56 16.01
N ARG A 35 20.26 6.56 17.32
CA ARG A 35 20.60 7.79 18.08
C ARG A 35 21.93 8.40 17.64
N GLN A 36 22.91 7.58 17.28
CA GLN A 36 24.17 8.07 16.72
C GLN A 36 24.00 8.62 15.31
N LYS A 37 23.19 7.95 14.48
CA LYS A 37 22.94 8.36 13.08
C LYS A 37 22.10 9.63 12.96
N TYR A 38 21.19 9.86 13.91
CA TYR A 38 20.32 11.05 13.96
C TYR A 38 20.43 11.73 15.33
N PRO A 39 21.51 12.51 15.58
CA PRO A 39 21.69 13.18 16.86
C PRO A 39 20.56 14.18 17.07
N ALA A 40 19.83 14.03 18.19
CA ALA A 40 18.69 14.87 18.53
C ALA A 40 19.04 16.35 18.44
N THR A 41 18.41 17.07 17.52
CA THR A 41 18.70 18.48 17.30
C THR A 41 18.02 19.31 18.39
N LYS A 42 18.48 20.56 18.61
CA LYS A 42 17.86 21.47 19.59
C LYS A 42 16.37 21.75 19.30
N ARG A 43 15.88 21.48 18.09
CA ARG A 43 14.45 21.58 17.71
C ARG A 43 13.60 20.43 18.26
N ASP A 44 14.18 19.24 18.44
CA ASP A 44 13.44 18.04 18.88
C ASP A 44 13.14 18.08 20.37
N LYS A 45 13.94 18.78 21.18
CA LYS A 45 13.66 19.01 22.60
C LYS A 45 12.45 19.93 22.83
N THR A 46 12.00 20.65 21.79
CA THR A 46 10.84 21.53 21.81
C THR A 46 9.64 20.95 21.07
N PHE A 47 9.63 19.64 20.77
CA PHE A 47 8.42 18.98 20.24
C PHE A 47 7.30 19.12 21.28
N LYS A 48 6.36 20.02 20.98
CA LYS A 48 5.12 20.14 21.76
C LYS A 48 4.41 18.79 21.72
N ALA A 49 3.90 18.35 22.86
CA ALA A 49 3.13 17.11 22.94
C ALA A 49 2.03 17.11 21.84
N PRO A 50 1.78 15.97 21.18
CA PRO A 50 0.74 15.88 20.14
C PRO A 50 -0.58 16.42 20.68
N ILE A 51 -1.23 17.28 19.90
CA ILE A 51 -2.56 17.82 20.23
C ILE A 51 -3.51 16.63 20.34
N GLN A 52 -3.91 16.29 21.56
CA GLN A 52 -4.92 15.27 21.82
C GLN A 52 -6.27 15.81 21.32
N ILE A 53 -6.63 15.45 20.08
CA ILE A 53 -8.00 15.64 19.60
C ILE A 53 -8.85 14.62 20.35
N LYS A 54 -9.49 15.06 21.44
CA LYS A 54 -10.52 14.28 22.11
C LYS A 54 -11.69 14.12 21.13
N THR A 55 -11.78 12.97 20.48
CA THR A 55 -12.99 12.55 19.79
C THR A 55 -14.08 12.39 20.85
N GLN A 56 -14.98 13.37 20.94
CA GLN A 56 -16.19 13.22 21.74
C GLN A 56 -16.96 12.03 21.17
N THR A 57 -17.10 11.00 21.99
CA THR A 57 -17.91 9.83 21.69
C THR A 57 -19.35 10.27 21.46
N LYS A 58 -20.02 9.58 20.52
CA LYS A 58 -21.39 9.82 20.07
C LYS A 58 -22.44 9.79 21.21
N GLU A 59 -22.03 9.37 22.39
CA GLU A 59 -22.83 9.27 23.62
C GLU A 59 -22.96 10.61 24.38
N GLU A 60 -22.04 11.57 24.23
CA GLU A 60 -22.26 12.94 24.76
C GLU A 60 -23.25 13.77 23.92
N LYS A 61 -23.60 13.27 22.71
CA LYS A 61 -24.70 13.81 21.88
C LYS A 61 -26.06 13.19 22.18
N GLU A 62 -26.19 12.36 23.21
CA GLU A 62 -27.48 12.16 23.86
C GLU A 62 -27.84 13.44 24.63
N MET A 63 -28.33 14.40 23.85
CA MET A 63 -28.98 15.60 24.31
C MET A 63 -29.89 15.30 25.49
N ALA A 64 -29.89 16.19 26.48
CA ALA A 64 -30.98 16.35 27.43
C ALA A 64 -32.31 16.30 26.65
N LYS A 65 -32.94 15.12 26.63
CA LYS A 65 -34.19 14.90 25.90
C LYS A 65 -35.19 15.86 26.51
N PHE A 66 -35.65 16.82 25.72
CA PHE A 66 -36.76 17.67 26.09
C PHE A 66 -37.98 16.76 26.34
N LYS A 67 -38.37 16.61 27.61
CA LYS A 67 -39.34 15.60 28.05
C LYS A 67 -40.79 16.04 27.90
N MET A 68 -41.02 17.33 27.68
CA MET A 68 -42.34 17.92 27.63
C MET A 68 -42.96 17.76 26.24
N THR A 69 -44.26 17.44 26.20
CA THR A 69 -45.04 17.30 24.96
C THR A 69 -45.43 18.66 24.38
N ALA A 70 -45.88 18.70 23.12
CA ALA A 70 -46.33 19.93 22.47
C ALA A 70 -47.51 20.57 23.22
N GLU A 71 -48.46 19.77 23.70
CA GLU A 71 -49.65 20.24 24.41
C GLU A 71 -49.30 20.90 25.74
N GLU A 72 -48.41 20.27 26.51
CA GLU A 72 -47.91 20.82 27.78
C GLU A 72 -47.11 22.12 27.56
N TYR A 73 -46.33 22.21 26.47
CA TYR A 73 -45.62 23.43 26.09
C TYR A 73 -46.58 24.59 25.81
N PHE A 74 -47.61 24.36 24.98
CA PHE A 74 -48.58 25.40 24.66
C PHE A 74 -49.44 25.79 25.86
N ALA A 75 -49.76 24.85 26.76
CA ALA A 75 -50.44 25.16 28.02
C ALA A 75 -49.60 26.07 28.92
N GLN A 76 -48.27 25.84 29.01
CA GLN A 76 -47.37 26.71 29.75
C GLN A 76 -47.21 28.10 29.12
N ARG A 77 -47.24 28.19 27.78
CA ARG A 77 -47.26 29.47 27.06
C ARG A 77 -48.58 30.22 27.26
N ALA A 78 -49.72 29.54 27.27
CA ALA A 78 -51.03 30.12 27.56
C ALA A 78 -51.13 30.59 29.02
N ALA A 79 -50.45 29.92 29.94
CA ALA A 79 -50.27 30.36 31.33
C ALA A 79 -49.28 31.54 31.49
N GLY A 80 -48.70 32.05 30.40
CA GLY A 80 -47.83 33.23 30.39
C GLY A 80 -46.35 32.96 30.68
N LYS A 81 -45.90 31.69 30.76
CA LYS A 81 -44.46 31.39 30.94
C LYS A 81 -43.65 31.76 29.70
N THR A 82 -42.46 32.30 29.91
CA THR A 82 -41.52 32.62 28.82
C THR A 82 -40.73 31.38 28.39
N ILE A 83 -40.24 31.36 27.14
CA ILE A 83 -39.45 30.25 26.60
C ILE A 83 -38.19 29.99 27.46
N ALA A 84 -37.56 31.05 27.97
CA ALA A 84 -36.43 30.99 28.89
C ALA A 84 -36.76 30.28 30.22
N GLN A 85 -37.95 30.52 30.79
CA GLN A 85 -38.39 29.86 32.02
C GLN A 85 -38.64 28.37 31.79
N ILE A 86 -39.25 28.02 30.66
CA ILE A 86 -39.51 26.63 30.27
C ILE A 86 -38.18 25.88 30.02
N ALA A 87 -37.21 26.54 29.37
CA ALA A 87 -35.87 25.99 29.14
C ALA A 87 -35.15 25.69 30.46
N LYS A 88 -35.21 26.63 31.41
CA LYS A 88 -34.63 26.47 32.74
C LYS A 88 -35.29 25.36 33.55
N GLU A 89 -36.62 25.23 33.51
CA GLU A 89 -37.36 24.16 34.19
C GLU A 89 -37.04 22.78 33.63
N GLN A 90 -36.78 22.69 32.33
CA GLN A 90 -36.47 21.43 31.63
C GLN A 90 -34.97 21.12 31.55
N GLY A 91 -34.10 22.01 32.05
CA GLY A 91 -32.66 21.84 32.00
C GLY A 91 -32.09 21.80 30.57
N VAL A 92 -32.75 22.46 29.62
CA VAL A 92 -32.34 22.52 28.21
C VAL A 92 -32.01 23.95 27.78
N SER A 93 -31.33 24.09 26.65
CA SER A 93 -31.13 25.41 26.03
C SER A 93 -32.38 25.91 25.32
N GLU A 94 -32.55 27.22 25.19
CA GLU A 94 -33.65 27.82 24.42
C GLU A 94 -33.64 27.36 22.95
N ALA A 95 -32.44 27.20 22.36
CA ALA A 95 -32.27 26.68 21.00
C ALA A 95 -32.86 25.27 20.83
N THR A 96 -32.74 24.42 21.86
CA THR A 96 -33.36 23.09 21.88
C THR A 96 -34.88 23.20 21.80
N ILE A 97 -35.50 24.16 22.49
CA ILE A 97 -36.95 24.39 22.43
C ILE A 97 -37.38 24.86 21.03
N TYR A 98 -36.65 25.81 20.43
CA TYR A 98 -36.96 26.28 19.06
C TYR A 98 -36.92 25.15 18.03
N ASN A 99 -35.96 24.24 18.12
CA ASN A 99 -35.89 23.06 17.24
C ASN A 99 -37.10 22.12 17.43
N HIS A 100 -37.59 21.96 18.65
CA HIS A 100 -38.79 21.18 18.93
C HIS A 100 -40.06 21.88 18.44
N MET A 101 -40.15 23.22 18.52
CA MET A 101 -41.26 24.00 17.95
C MET A 101 -41.33 23.85 16.43
N ASP A 102 -40.21 23.97 15.72
CA ASP A 102 -40.16 23.79 14.26
C ASP A 102 -40.54 22.36 13.86
N LYS A 103 -40.12 21.37 14.65
CA LYS A 103 -40.54 19.98 14.46
C LYS A 103 -42.05 19.78 14.68
N TRP A 104 -42.65 20.37 15.71
CA TRP A 104 -44.10 20.28 15.95
C TRP A 104 -44.92 21.03 14.90
N ALA A 105 -44.41 22.14 14.38
CA ALA A 105 -45.02 22.87 13.26
C ALA A 105 -45.05 22.01 11.99
N LYS A 106 -43.95 21.31 11.68
CA LYS A 106 -43.86 20.36 10.56
C LYS A 106 -44.75 19.13 10.74
N GLU A 107 -44.95 18.69 11.99
CA GLU A 107 -45.83 17.56 12.33
C GLU A 107 -47.32 17.93 12.44
N GLY A 108 -47.71 19.19 12.17
CA GLY A 108 -49.11 19.63 12.24
C GLY A 108 -49.71 19.66 13.65
N LYS A 109 -48.87 19.60 14.69
CA LYS A 109 -49.26 19.64 16.11
C LYS A 109 -49.17 21.05 16.72
N GLY A 110 -48.86 22.05 15.90
CA GLY A 110 -48.91 23.45 16.29
C GLY A 110 -50.34 23.99 16.18
N VAL A 111 -50.88 24.51 17.27
CA VAL A 111 -52.05 25.39 17.23
C VAL A 111 -51.70 26.56 16.30
N GLU A 112 -52.60 26.87 15.36
CA GLU A 112 -52.50 28.01 14.45
C GLU A 112 -51.90 29.22 15.17
N SER A 113 -50.89 29.83 14.55
CA SER A 113 -50.30 31.08 15.01
C SER A 113 -51.41 32.07 15.38
N PRO A 114 -51.39 32.68 16.58
CA PRO A 114 -52.37 33.70 16.91
C PRO A 114 -52.17 34.85 15.92
N LYS A 115 -53.18 35.06 15.07
CA LYS A 115 -53.26 36.19 14.14
C LYS A 115 -52.95 37.48 14.90
N GLU A 116 -52.08 38.32 14.32
CA GLU A 116 -51.64 39.64 14.81
C GLU A 116 -52.80 40.67 14.99
N THR A 117 -54.06 40.25 15.02
CA THR A 117 -55.23 41.13 14.99
C THR A 117 -55.85 41.45 16.35
N GLN A 118 -55.23 41.06 17.48
CA GLN A 118 -55.81 41.28 18.82
C GLN A 118 -55.18 42.40 19.68
N LEU A 119 -54.29 43.23 19.15
CA LEU A 119 -53.62 44.29 19.94
C LEU A 119 -54.10 45.73 19.71
N LEU A 120 -55.14 45.97 18.90
CA LEU A 120 -55.61 47.34 18.61
C LEU A 120 -57.14 47.48 18.75
N ARG A 121 -57.65 47.23 19.96
CA ARG A 121 -58.94 47.79 20.39
C ARG A 121 -58.85 48.29 21.83
N GLU A 122 -58.16 49.39 22.02
CA GLU A 122 -58.47 50.30 23.12
C GLU A 122 -59.21 51.53 22.57
N LYS A 123 -60.49 51.58 22.92
CA LYS A 123 -61.39 52.71 22.73
C LYS A 123 -60.87 53.92 23.49
N ALA A 124 -60.88 55.08 22.84
CA ALA A 124 -61.17 56.35 23.50
C ALA A 124 -62.40 56.96 22.81
N VAL A 125 -63.56 56.79 23.45
CA VAL A 125 -64.81 57.47 23.09
C VAL A 125 -64.75 58.87 23.69
N LEU A 126 -64.75 59.91 22.86
CA LEU A 126 -64.93 61.29 23.30
C LEU A 126 -66.44 61.57 23.52
N PRO A 127 -66.80 62.33 24.57
CA PRO A 127 -68.20 62.62 24.93
C PRO A 127 -68.86 63.65 23.97
N PRO A 128 -70.21 63.66 23.88
CA PRO A 128 -70.96 64.52 22.98
C PRO A 128 -70.89 65.99 23.44
N GLN A 129 -70.53 66.90 22.54
CA GLN A 129 -70.56 68.34 22.81
C GLN A 129 -71.98 68.94 22.59
N PRO A 130 -72.37 69.94 23.40
CA PRO A 130 -73.66 70.63 23.31
C PRO A 130 -73.75 71.58 22.09
N PRO A 131 -74.97 71.97 21.66
CA PRO A 131 -75.17 72.73 20.41
C PRO A 131 -74.66 74.17 20.55
N VAL A 132 -73.58 74.49 19.84
CA VAL A 132 -72.99 75.83 19.70
C VAL A 132 -73.61 76.54 18.47
N PRO A 133 -73.82 77.87 18.46
CA PRO A 133 -74.59 78.55 17.43
C PRO A 133 -73.98 78.40 16.03
N LEU A 134 -74.81 77.96 15.07
CA LEU A 134 -74.44 77.63 13.69
C LEU A 134 -73.60 78.66 12.87
N PRO A 135 -73.64 79.99 13.10
CA PRO A 135 -72.97 80.93 12.16
C PRO A 135 -71.44 81.02 12.30
N GLU A 136 -70.90 80.94 13.52
CA GLU A 136 -69.45 81.15 13.75
C GLU A 136 -68.62 79.87 13.55
N MET A 137 -69.20 78.71 13.86
CA MET A 137 -68.58 77.43 13.49
C MET A 137 -68.46 77.26 11.99
N TYR A 138 -69.41 77.78 11.20
CA TYR A 138 -69.33 77.72 9.74
C TYR A 138 -68.13 78.49 9.21
N LYS A 139 -67.83 79.68 9.77
CA LYS A 139 -66.64 80.46 9.39
C LYS A 139 -65.34 79.79 9.82
N LYS A 140 -65.27 79.28 11.06
CA LYS A 140 -64.09 78.54 11.54
C LYS A 140 -63.87 77.27 10.73
N ALA A 141 -64.91 76.48 10.49
CA ALA A 141 -64.85 75.29 9.65
C ALA A 141 -64.47 75.64 8.20
N GLN A 142 -64.95 76.76 7.63
CA GLN A 142 -64.53 77.21 6.30
C GLN A 142 -63.04 77.60 6.25
N GLN A 143 -62.54 78.31 7.26
CA GLN A 143 -61.11 78.64 7.35
C GLN A 143 -60.25 77.41 7.58
N GLU A 144 -60.70 76.45 8.38
CA GLU A 144 -60.00 75.19 8.62
C GLU A 144 -60.04 74.31 7.36
N ILE A 145 -61.15 74.29 6.61
CA ILE A 145 -61.26 73.65 5.29
C ILE A 145 -60.32 74.31 4.27
N GLU A 146 -60.17 75.64 4.28
CA GLU A 146 -59.21 76.34 3.42
C GLU A 146 -57.76 76.07 3.83
N GLN A 147 -57.44 76.08 5.13
CA GLN A 147 -56.11 75.73 5.62
C GLN A 147 -55.75 74.27 5.32
N LEU A 148 -56.69 73.35 5.51
CA LEU A 148 -56.51 71.94 5.17
C LEU A 148 -56.41 71.74 3.66
N LYS A 149 -57.17 72.48 2.84
CA LYS A 149 -57.00 72.49 1.38
C LYS A 149 -55.64 73.02 0.98
N ALA A 150 -55.16 74.10 1.58
CA ALA A 150 -53.85 74.70 1.31
C ALA A 150 -52.71 73.76 1.75
N ALA A 151 -52.82 73.13 2.92
CA ALA A 151 -51.87 72.13 3.39
C ALA A 151 -51.85 70.88 2.50
N LEU A 152 -53.02 70.42 2.05
CA LEU A 152 -53.16 69.29 1.13
C LEU A 152 -52.59 69.61 -0.26
N THR A 153 -52.80 70.82 -0.76
CA THR A 153 -52.20 71.27 -2.04
C THR A 153 -50.70 71.51 -1.92
N ALA A 154 -50.19 71.93 -0.76
CA ALA A 154 -48.76 72.06 -0.50
C ALA A 154 -48.04 70.71 -0.35
N THR A 155 -48.72 69.66 0.16
CA THR A 155 -48.13 68.32 0.36
C THR A 155 -48.34 67.36 -0.81
N GLN A 156 -49.37 67.56 -1.64
CA GLN A 156 -49.58 66.82 -2.88
C GLN A 156 -48.34 66.75 -3.82
N PRO A 157 -47.63 67.84 -4.13
CA PRO A 157 -46.46 67.77 -5.01
C PRO A 157 -45.31 66.97 -4.40
N VAL A 158 -45.05 67.14 -3.09
CA VAL A 158 -44.03 66.38 -2.36
C VAL A 158 -44.34 64.88 -2.38
N SER A 159 -45.60 64.50 -2.19
CA SER A 159 -46.02 63.10 -2.28
C SER A 159 -45.90 62.52 -3.70
N HIS A 160 -46.10 63.34 -4.73
CA HIS A 160 -46.01 62.91 -6.12
C HIS A 160 -44.57 62.72 -6.59
N ASP A 161 -43.66 63.62 -6.20
CA ASP A 161 -42.24 63.52 -6.52
C ASP A 161 -41.57 62.34 -5.79
N MET A 162 -41.90 62.12 -4.51
CA MET A 162 -41.49 60.90 -3.79
C MET A 162 -41.96 59.63 -4.52
N LEU A 163 -43.22 59.59 -4.97
CA LEU A 163 -43.76 58.44 -5.72
C LEU A 163 -43.05 58.23 -7.06
N LYS A 164 -42.62 59.30 -7.74
CA LYS A 164 -41.82 59.20 -8.97
C LYS A 164 -40.43 58.64 -8.68
N GLU A 165 -39.77 59.12 -7.64
CA GLU A 165 -38.46 58.59 -7.22
C GLU A 165 -38.56 57.11 -6.82
N TYR A 166 -39.57 56.72 -6.03
CA TYR A 166 -39.79 55.32 -5.69
C TYR A 166 -39.99 54.44 -6.92
N LYS A 167 -40.77 54.89 -7.91
CA LYS A 167 -40.92 54.17 -9.18
C LYS A 167 -39.61 54.06 -9.95
N ALA A 168 -38.86 55.16 -10.07
CA ALA A 168 -37.57 55.16 -10.76
C ALA A 168 -36.54 54.25 -10.06
N THR A 169 -36.52 54.21 -8.73
CA THR A 169 -35.66 53.27 -7.98
C THR A 169 -36.10 51.82 -8.17
N GLY A 170 -37.41 51.55 -8.19
CA GLY A 170 -37.95 50.22 -8.46
C GLY A 170 -37.58 49.72 -9.85
N GLU A 171 -37.66 50.59 -10.87
CA GLU A 171 -37.24 50.27 -12.24
C GLU A 171 -35.73 50.00 -12.33
N ARG A 172 -34.89 50.80 -11.67
CA ARG A 172 -33.43 50.55 -11.60
C ARG A 172 -33.11 49.22 -10.94
N LEU A 173 -33.73 48.93 -9.79
CA LEU A 173 -33.54 47.66 -9.09
C LEU A 173 -34.06 46.47 -9.91
N ALA A 174 -35.11 46.65 -10.70
CA ALA A 174 -35.60 45.59 -11.59
C ALA A 174 -34.60 45.27 -12.70
N VAL A 175 -33.95 46.29 -13.28
CA VAL A 175 -32.88 46.10 -14.28
C VAL A 175 -31.66 45.44 -13.65
N GLU A 176 -31.19 45.93 -12.51
CA GLU A 176 -30.05 45.34 -11.79
C GLU A 176 -30.30 43.88 -11.39
N ASN A 177 -31.51 43.54 -10.92
CA ASN A 177 -31.87 42.16 -10.62
C ASN A 177 -31.93 41.27 -11.87
N ALA A 178 -32.28 41.82 -13.04
CA ALA A 178 -32.24 41.08 -14.30
C ALA A 178 -30.79 40.80 -14.73
N GLU A 179 -29.91 41.81 -14.67
CA GLU A 179 -28.49 41.67 -14.97
C GLU A 179 -27.79 40.67 -14.04
N LEU A 180 -28.03 40.75 -12.73
CA LEU A 180 -27.50 39.79 -11.76
C LEU A 180 -28.00 38.37 -12.01
N LYS A 181 -29.24 38.21 -12.47
CA LYS A 181 -29.79 36.90 -12.79
C LYS A 181 -29.09 36.29 -14.01
N ASP A 182 -28.85 37.08 -15.05
CA ASP A 182 -28.12 36.65 -16.24
C ASP A 182 -26.65 36.32 -15.89
N GLU A 183 -26.02 37.09 -15.00
CA GLU A 183 -24.67 36.80 -14.52
C GLU A 183 -24.60 35.49 -13.72
N VAL A 184 -25.59 35.23 -12.86
CA VAL A 184 -25.68 33.96 -12.11
C VAL A 184 -25.85 32.76 -13.05
N GLU A 185 -26.67 32.87 -14.10
CA GLU A 185 -26.80 31.80 -15.09
C GLU A 185 -25.49 31.61 -15.88
N HIS A 186 -24.81 32.69 -16.26
CA HIS A 186 -23.51 32.60 -16.91
C HIS A 186 -22.46 31.87 -16.04
N TRP A 187 -22.38 32.19 -14.75
CA TRP A 187 -21.47 31.51 -13.82
C TRP A 187 -21.85 30.05 -13.59
N LYS A 188 -23.15 29.70 -13.61
CA LYS A 188 -23.59 28.31 -13.56
C LYS A 188 -23.12 27.53 -14.80
N ASP A 189 -23.29 28.10 -15.99
CA ASP A 189 -22.84 27.48 -17.22
C ASP A 189 -21.33 27.25 -17.22
N GLN A 190 -20.55 28.28 -16.85
CA GLN A 190 -19.09 28.14 -16.69
C GLN A 190 -18.70 27.07 -15.66
N ALA A 191 -19.40 27.01 -14.52
CA ALA A 191 -19.15 25.99 -13.50
C ALA A 191 -19.44 24.57 -14.03
N THR A 192 -20.51 24.39 -14.80
CA THR A 192 -20.82 23.09 -15.41
C THR A 192 -19.78 22.67 -16.43
N GLU A 193 -19.28 23.60 -17.26
CA GLU A 193 -18.21 23.33 -18.22
C GLU A 193 -16.89 22.98 -17.51
N ALA A 194 -16.53 23.72 -16.46
CA ALA A 194 -15.35 23.44 -15.66
C ALA A 194 -15.40 22.06 -15.00
N VAL A 195 -16.56 21.66 -14.46
CA VAL A 195 -16.78 20.32 -13.90
C VAL A 195 -16.69 19.24 -14.98
N ALA A 196 -17.25 19.47 -16.16
CA ALA A 196 -17.16 18.53 -17.27
C ALA A 196 -15.73 18.35 -17.77
N LEU A 197 -14.96 19.44 -17.87
CA LEU A 197 -13.53 19.40 -18.23
C LEU A 197 -12.69 18.70 -17.16
N ALA A 198 -12.96 18.98 -15.88
CA ALA A 198 -12.29 18.30 -14.77
C ALA A 198 -12.60 16.80 -14.76
N GLY A 199 -13.84 16.40 -15.07
CA GLY A 199 -14.24 15.00 -15.21
C GLY A 199 -13.46 14.28 -16.32
N LYS A 200 -13.39 14.88 -17.52
CA LYS A 200 -12.59 14.33 -18.64
C LYS A 200 -11.11 14.22 -18.31
N ALA A 201 -10.54 15.25 -17.68
CA ALA A 201 -9.14 15.22 -17.26
C ALA A 201 -8.87 14.13 -16.21
N ALA A 202 -9.80 13.89 -15.29
CA ALA A 202 -9.71 12.82 -14.30
C ALA A 202 -9.76 11.44 -14.99
N GLU A 203 -10.68 11.21 -15.92
CA GLU A 203 -10.76 9.96 -16.71
C GLU A 203 -9.48 9.69 -17.52
N GLU A 204 -8.95 10.71 -18.21
CA GLU A 204 -7.67 10.60 -18.91
C GLU A 204 -6.50 10.30 -17.97
N SER A 205 -6.53 10.85 -16.74
CA SER A 205 -5.50 10.56 -15.76
C SER A 205 -5.59 9.12 -15.23
N MET A 206 -6.81 8.61 -14.98
CA MET A 206 -7.02 7.23 -14.53
C MET A 206 -6.60 6.22 -15.59
N THR A 207 -6.98 6.43 -16.85
CA THR A 207 -6.55 5.55 -17.95
C THR A 207 -5.03 5.53 -18.15
N LYS A 208 -4.35 6.66 -17.92
CA LYS A 208 -2.87 6.70 -17.91
C LYS A 208 -2.26 5.94 -16.74
N VAL A 209 -2.90 5.98 -15.56
CA VAL A 209 -2.47 5.20 -14.39
C VAL A 209 -2.63 3.71 -14.67
N GLU A 210 -3.80 3.27 -15.12
CA GLU A 210 -4.09 1.87 -15.48
C GLU A 210 -3.11 1.34 -16.55
N LEU A 211 -2.81 2.15 -17.58
CA LEU A 211 -1.82 1.79 -18.59
C LEU A 211 -0.41 1.66 -18.00
N SER A 212 -0.06 2.50 -17.03
CA SER A 212 1.26 2.45 -16.39
C SER A 212 1.40 1.28 -15.43
N GLU A 213 0.34 0.91 -14.71
CA GLU A 213 0.26 -0.31 -13.91
C GLU A 213 0.36 -1.56 -14.78
N ALA A 214 -0.41 -1.64 -15.87
CA ALA A 214 -0.33 -2.78 -16.80
C ALA A 214 1.07 -2.94 -17.43
N ARG A 215 1.78 -1.83 -17.68
CA ARG A 215 3.18 -1.85 -18.13
C ARG A 215 4.14 -2.32 -17.03
N ALA A 216 3.91 -1.92 -15.79
CA ALA A 216 4.71 -2.36 -14.65
C ALA A 216 4.54 -3.87 -14.42
N ASP A 217 3.32 -4.38 -14.45
CA ASP A 217 3.03 -5.82 -14.33
C ASP A 217 3.67 -6.61 -15.48
N GLY A 218 3.59 -6.10 -16.71
CA GLY A 218 4.27 -6.70 -17.85
C GLY A 218 5.80 -6.71 -17.70
N ALA A 219 6.39 -5.67 -17.11
CA ALA A 219 7.83 -5.62 -16.84
C ALA A 219 8.25 -6.60 -15.72
N VAL A 220 7.42 -6.78 -14.69
CA VAL A 220 7.64 -7.78 -13.63
C VAL A 220 7.60 -9.19 -14.21
N ALA A 221 6.56 -9.52 -15.00
CA ALA A 221 6.45 -10.82 -15.65
C ALA A 221 7.63 -11.12 -16.59
N ALA A 222 8.08 -10.12 -17.37
CA ALA A 222 9.25 -10.26 -18.22
C ALA A 222 10.55 -10.50 -17.43
N ARG A 223 10.70 -9.86 -16.26
CA ARG A 223 11.85 -10.08 -15.37
C ARG A 223 11.82 -11.48 -14.76
N GLU A 224 10.66 -11.94 -14.28
CA GLU A 224 10.51 -13.29 -13.72
C GLU A 224 10.80 -14.37 -14.79
N ALA A 225 10.34 -14.17 -16.02
CA ALA A 225 10.66 -15.06 -17.14
C ALA A 225 12.17 -15.10 -17.44
N ALA A 226 12.84 -13.94 -17.45
CA ALA A 226 14.29 -13.86 -17.67
C ALA A 226 15.10 -14.50 -16.52
N GLU A 227 14.64 -14.38 -15.28
CA GLU A 227 15.25 -15.02 -14.11
C GLU A 227 15.13 -16.54 -14.20
N LEU A 228 13.96 -17.06 -14.61
CA LEU A 228 13.77 -18.48 -14.85
C LEU A 228 14.69 -19.02 -15.96
N GLU A 229 14.83 -18.30 -17.08
CA GLU A 229 15.76 -18.67 -18.15
C GLU A 229 17.23 -18.66 -17.67
N LEU A 230 17.60 -17.69 -16.83
CA LEU A 230 18.94 -17.63 -16.25
C LEU A 230 19.22 -18.84 -15.34
N ASP A 231 18.26 -19.25 -14.52
CA ASP A 231 18.39 -20.43 -13.66
C ASP A 231 18.49 -21.72 -14.47
N GLN A 232 17.69 -21.86 -15.53
CA GLN A 232 17.76 -23.00 -16.44
C GLN A 232 19.12 -23.08 -17.16
N THR A 233 19.63 -21.95 -17.63
CA THR A 233 20.95 -21.91 -18.30
C THR A 233 22.09 -22.16 -17.32
N SER A 234 22.00 -21.68 -16.08
CA SER A 234 22.98 -22.02 -15.03
C SER A 234 22.97 -23.51 -14.72
N THR A 235 21.79 -24.11 -14.57
CA THR A 235 21.65 -25.56 -14.32
C THR A 235 22.24 -26.38 -15.47
N ALA A 236 21.92 -26.03 -16.72
CA ALA A 236 22.46 -26.70 -17.90
C ALA A 236 24.00 -26.57 -17.99
N ARG A 237 24.55 -25.40 -17.65
CA ARG A 237 26.00 -25.19 -17.60
C ARG A 237 26.66 -26.08 -16.55
N ASP A 238 26.07 -26.18 -15.37
CA ASP A 238 26.63 -26.97 -14.27
C ASP A 238 26.55 -28.47 -14.56
N GLU A 239 25.47 -28.94 -15.21
CA GLU A 239 25.36 -30.30 -15.73
C GLU A 239 26.40 -30.60 -16.81
N TYR A 240 26.59 -29.68 -17.78
CA TYR A 240 27.61 -29.82 -18.81
C TYR A 240 29.00 -29.91 -18.21
N LYS A 241 29.30 -29.06 -17.22
CA LYS A 241 30.56 -29.09 -16.48
C LYS A 241 30.78 -30.44 -15.79
N ARG A 242 29.76 -30.99 -15.12
CA ARG A 242 29.83 -32.31 -14.48
C ARG A 242 30.14 -33.41 -15.49
N LEU A 243 29.44 -33.42 -16.64
CA LEU A 243 29.67 -34.41 -17.69
C LEU A 243 31.08 -34.30 -18.28
N TYR A 244 31.59 -33.08 -18.45
CA TYR A 244 32.94 -32.85 -18.93
C TYR A 244 34.00 -33.37 -17.93
N GLU A 245 33.82 -33.09 -16.63
CA GLU A 245 34.69 -33.59 -15.56
C GLU A 245 34.69 -35.13 -15.50
N GLU A 246 33.53 -35.76 -15.66
CA GLU A 246 33.40 -37.23 -15.72
C GLU A 246 34.12 -37.82 -16.94
N GLN A 247 33.96 -37.21 -18.13
CA GLN A 247 34.67 -37.65 -19.34
C GLN A 247 36.18 -37.47 -19.19
N PHE A 248 36.62 -36.36 -18.59
CA PHE A 248 38.03 -36.11 -18.33
C PHE A 248 38.62 -37.13 -17.36
N ALA A 249 37.93 -37.42 -16.25
CA ALA A 249 38.35 -38.43 -15.29
C ALA A 249 38.41 -39.83 -15.92
N PHE A 250 37.42 -40.18 -16.75
CA PHE A 250 37.42 -41.43 -17.51
C PHE A 250 38.62 -41.54 -18.46
N ALA A 251 38.89 -40.49 -19.25
CA ALA A 251 40.03 -40.44 -20.15
C ALA A 251 41.36 -40.57 -19.38
N GLN A 252 41.50 -39.88 -18.25
CA GLN A 252 42.69 -39.96 -17.41
C GLN A 252 42.90 -41.37 -16.83
N ALA A 253 41.83 -42.02 -16.37
CA ALA A 253 41.88 -43.40 -15.92
C ALA A 253 42.33 -44.36 -17.04
N TYR A 254 41.80 -44.16 -18.25
CA TYR A 254 42.18 -44.94 -19.42
C TYR A 254 43.67 -44.76 -19.80
N TYR A 255 44.16 -43.52 -19.79
CA TYR A 255 45.59 -43.24 -19.99
C TYR A 255 46.48 -43.92 -18.95
N ASN A 256 46.10 -43.85 -17.68
CA ASN A 256 46.84 -44.52 -16.60
C ASN A 256 46.88 -46.05 -16.79
N GLN A 257 45.78 -46.64 -17.27
CA GLN A 257 45.72 -48.07 -17.58
C GLN A 257 46.66 -48.44 -18.74
N ILE A 258 46.71 -47.62 -19.79
CA ILE A 258 47.64 -47.81 -20.91
C ILE A 258 49.09 -47.76 -20.42
N GLU A 259 49.44 -46.78 -19.59
CA GLU A 259 50.80 -46.67 -19.04
C GLU A 259 51.16 -47.86 -18.14
N ALA A 260 50.22 -48.34 -17.32
CA ALA A 260 50.42 -49.55 -16.53
C ALA A 260 50.65 -50.79 -17.40
N LEU A 261 49.90 -50.95 -18.50
CA LEU A 261 50.09 -52.05 -19.45
C LEU A 261 51.43 -51.95 -20.19
N LYS A 262 51.86 -50.75 -20.59
CA LYS A 262 53.19 -50.53 -21.18
C LYS A 262 54.30 -50.92 -20.20
N ALA A 263 54.18 -50.52 -18.94
CA ALA A 263 55.15 -50.89 -17.91
C ALA A 263 55.19 -52.40 -17.68
N ALA A 264 54.03 -53.08 -17.68
CA ALA A 264 53.96 -54.54 -17.59
C ALA A 264 54.63 -55.23 -18.79
N ASN A 265 54.38 -54.75 -20.01
CA ASN A 265 55.04 -55.27 -21.21
C ASN A 265 56.56 -55.09 -21.15
N GLY A 266 57.05 -53.93 -20.69
CA GLY A 266 58.49 -53.72 -20.51
C GLY A 266 59.13 -54.72 -19.55
N ARG A 267 58.43 -55.11 -18.46
CA ARG A 267 58.89 -56.17 -17.55
C ARG A 267 58.88 -57.55 -18.21
N PHE A 268 57.89 -57.85 -19.04
CA PHE A 268 57.88 -59.11 -19.79
C PHE A 268 59.07 -59.19 -20.75
N ASP A 269 59.39 -58.10 -21.45
CA ASP A 269 60.56 -58.03 -22.34
C ASP A 269 61.87 -58.24 -21.55
N GLU A 270 61.98 -57.72 -20.33
CA GLU A 270 63.13 -57.92 -19.45
C GLU A 270 63.25 -59.39 -19.00
N LEU A 271 62.16 -60.00 -18.56
CA LEU A 271 62.13 -61.43 -18.21
C LEU A 271 62.48 -62.34 -19.40
N LEU A 272 62.05 -61.98 -20.61
CA LEU A 272 62.42 -62.71 -21.83
C LEU A 272 63.93 -62.63 -22.08
N ARG A 273 64.55 -61.45 -21.89
CA ARG A 273 66.01 -61.31 -21.97
C ARG A 273 66.73 -62.14 -20.91
N GLU A 274 66.33 -62.04 -19.64
CA GLU A 274 66.94 -62.82 -18.55
C GLU A 274 66.87 -64.34 -18.82
N ARG A 275 65.73 -64.81 -19.33
CA ARG A 275 65.55 -66.21 -19.72
C ARG A 275 66.49 -66.60 -20.86
N ASP A 276 66.61 -65.77 -21.88
CA ASP A 276 67.47 -66.04 -23.04
C ASP A 276 68.96 -66.02 -22.65
N ASP A 277 69.36 -65.10 -21.78
CA ASP A 277 70.71 -65.06 -21.19
C ASP A 277 70.99 -66.32 -20.37
N SER A 278 70.06 -66.74 -19.51
CA SER A 278 70.16 -67.99 -18.73
C SER A 278 70.29 -69.22 -19.63
N LEU A 279 69.55 -69.26 -20.75
CA LEU A 279 69.68 -70.34 -21.73
C LEU A 279 71.02 -70.30 -22.47
N ALA A 280 71.55 -69.12 -22.78
CA ALA A 280 72.86 -68.98 -23.39
C ALA A 280 73.95 -69.48 -22.43
N GLU A 281 73.87 -69.15 -21.15
CA GLU A 281 74.75 -69.67 -20.10
C GLU A 281 74.66 -71.19 -19.99
N LEU A 282 73.44 -71.75 -19.89
CA LEU A 282 73.25 -73.21 -19.83
C LEU A 282 73.83 -73.93 -21.05
N LYS A 283 73.67 -73.35 -22.25
CA LYS A 283 74.29 -73.87 -23.48
C LYS A 283 75.82 -73.81 -23.39
N ALA A 284 76.40 -72.70 -22.93
CA ALA A 284 77.85 -72.58 -22.75
C ALA A 284 78.38 -73.61 -21.75
N TRP A 285 77.69 -73.82 -20.62
CA TRP A 285 77.99 -74.87 -19.66
C TRP A 285 77.91 -76.27 -20.26
N SER A 286 76.92 -76.54 -21.13
CA SER A 286 76.80 -77.84 -21.79
C SER A 286 77.94 -78.14 -22.75
N VAL A 287 78.48 -77.12 -23.43
CA VAL A 287 79.65 -77.24 -24.32
C VAL A 287 80.92 -77.49 -23.52
N LEU A 288 81.13 -76.79 -22.39
CA LEU A 288 82.26 -77.05 -21.49
C LEU A 288 82.21 -78.45 -20.86
N LYS A 289 81.01 -79.01 -20.75
CA LYS A 289 80.75 -80.34 -20.18
C LYS A 289 80.52 -81.38 -21.26
N GLU A 290 81.01 -81.15 -22.48
CA GLU A 290 81.20 -82.23 -23.44
C GLU A 290 81.88 -83.37 -22.69
N PRO A 291 81.25 -84.55 -22.59
CA PRO A 291 81.88 -85.67 -21.91
C PRO A 291 83.19 -85.87 -22.63
N GLN A 292 84.31 -85.66 -21.92
CA GLN A 292 85.60 -86.13 -22.42
C GLN A 292 85.35 -87.54 -22.94
N PRO A 293 85.72 -87.86 -24.19
CA PRO A 293 85.44 -89.17 -24.77
C PRO A 293 85.88 -90.17 -23.71
N ALA A 294 84.92 -90.95 -23.19
CA ALA A 294 85.12 -91.71 -21.97
C ALA A 294 86.44 -92.45 -22.13
N SER A 295 87.47 -92.04 -21.38
CA SER A 295 88.77 -92.66 -21.50
C SER A 295 88.54 -94.16 -21.25
N GLU A 296 89.32 -95.04 -21.87
CA GLU A 296 89.12 -96.49 -21.67
C GLU A 296 89.01 -96.85 -20.18
N VAL A 297 89.68 -96.08 -19.31
CA VAL A 297 89.56 -96.14 -17.85
C VAL A 297 88.15 -95.82 -17.34
N HIS A 298 87.50 -94.75 -17.80
CA HIS A 298 86.10 -94.43 -17.44
C HIS A 298 85.11 -95.47 -17.96
N LEU A 299 85.35 -96.04 -19.15
CA LEU A 299 84.52 -97.15 -19.66
C LEU A 299 84.71 -98.40 -18.80
N LEU A 300 85.95 -98.72 -18.43
CA LEU A 300 86.26 -99.83 -17.54
C LEU A 300 85.64 -99.65 -16.16
N ASP A 301 85.78 -98.48 -15.53
CA ASP A 301 85.18 -98.21 -14.22
C ASP A 301 83.64 -98.30 -14.28
N ARG A 302 83.03 -97.83 -15.37
CA ARG A 302 81.59 -98.00 -15.60
C ARG A 302 81.21 -99.47 -15.77
N SER A 303 81.96 -100.23 -16.58
CA SER A 303 81.75 -101.67 -16.74
C SER A 303 81.96 -102.43 -15.42
N ILE A 304 82.95 -102.04 -14.61
CA ILE A 304 83.19 -102.61 -13.27
C ILE A 304 82.02 -102.29 -12.35
N ALA A 305 81.50 -101.06 -12.37
CA ALA A 305 80.34 -100.68 -11.57
C ALA A 305 79.07 -101.44 -11.99
N GLU A 306 78.84 -101.59 -13.30
CA GLU A 306 77.72 -102.36 -13.84
C GLU A 306 77.86 -103.85 -13.53
N LEU A 307 79.05 -104.44 -13.67
CA LEU A 307 79.33 -105.83 -13.30
C LEU A 307 79.21 -106.05 -11.79
N SER A 308 79.66 -105.10 -10.97
CA SER A 308 79.50 -105.15 -9.51
C SER A 308 78.03 -105.10 -9.11
N ARG A 309 77.23 -104.28 -9.82
CA ARG A 309 75.78 -104.23 -9.63
C ARG A 309 75.11 -105.53 -10.05
N ALA A 310 75.51 -106.10 -11.20
CA ALA A 310 75.01 -107.40 -11.67
C ALA A 310 75.36 -108.52 -10.69
N ARG A 311 76.60 -108.54 -10.18
CA ARG A 311 77.03 -109.48 -9.13
C ARG A 311 76.20 -109.32 -7.86
N TRP A 312 75.98 -108.09 -7.39
CA TRP A 312 75.14 -107.85 -6.22
C TRP A 312 73.71 -108.36 -6.40
N ILE A 313 73.14 -108.21 -7.61
CA ILE A 313 71.83 -108.78 -7.95
C ILE A 313 71.86 -110.31 -7.91
N LEU A 314 72.89 -110.94 -8.51
CA LEU A 314 73.05 -112.39 -8.53
C LEU A 314 73.24 -112.98 -7.13
N ASP A 315 74.12 -112.40 -6.31
CA ASP A 315 74.33 -112.85 -4.93
C ASP A 315 73.04 -112.77 -4.11
N ARG A 316 72.19 -111.77 -4.39
CA ARG A 316 70.89 -111.62 -3.73
C ARG A 316 69.85 -112.64 -4.20
N LEU A 317 69.85 -113.00 -5.48
CA LEU A 317 69.00 -114.07 -6.02
C LEU A 317 69.45 -115.45 -5.53
N SER A 318 70.76 -115.72 -5.49
CA SER A 318 71.29 -116.97 -4.95
C SER A 318 71.07 -117.10 -3.44
N ALA A 319 71.10 -115.99 -2.69
CA ALA A 319 70.77 -115.99 -1.27
C ALA A 319 69.27 -116.14 -0.98
N SER A 320 68.37 -115.87 -1.94
CA SER A 320 66.92 -116.03 -1.74
C SER A 320 66.40 -117.45 -1.94
N GLY A 321 67.24 -118.42 -2.34
CA GLY A 321 66.93 -119.84 -2.25
C GLY A 321 65.79 -120.33 -3.15
N GLU A 322 65.61 -119.73 -4.33
CA GLU A 322 64.84 -120.32 -5.45
C GLU A 322 65.77 -121.04 -6.42
#